data_AF-C8XC33-F1
#
_entry.id   AF-C8XC33-F1
#
_cell.length_a   1.000
_cell.length_b   1.000
_cell.length_c   1.000
_cell.angle_alpha   90.00
_cell.angle_beta   90.00
_cell.angle_gamma   90.00
#
_symmetry.space_group_name_H-M   'P 1'
#
loop_
_entity.id
_entity.type
_entity.pdbx_description
1 polymer ?
#
loop_
_entity_poly.entity_id
_entity_poly.type
_entity_poly.pdbx_seq_one_letter_code
_entity_poly.pdbx_strand_id
1 'polypeptide(L)'
;MEVELSTIQSTTPWVLIGIAVVAVVLAIVIKKIVGKIIVLVLAAVLIFVGYQQRQHVIDFANGVKDDACGQSVTFLGVDVALPADWCTTD
;
A
#
# COMPACT_ATOMS: atom_id res chain seq x y z
N MET A 1 -25.16 1.82 -58.53
CA MET A 1 -25.07 0.93 -57.34
C MET A 1 -26.11 1.43 -56.38
N GLU A 2 -27.36 1.00 -56.55
CA GLU A 2 -28.44 1.36 -55.65
C GLU A 2 -28.24 0.53 -54.39
N VAL A 3 -27.80 1.17 -53.31
CA VAL A 3 -27.66 0.50 -52.02
C VAL A 3 -29.07 0.17 -51.56
N GLU A 4 -29.46 -1.10 -51.67
CA GLU A 4 -30.77 -1.55 -51.27
C GLU A 4 -30.97 -1.27 -49.77
N LEU A 5 -32.00 -0.49 -49.44
CA LEU A 5 -32.38 -0.13 -48.06
C LEU A 5 -32.55 -1.37 -47.16
N SER A 6 -32.88 -2.52 -47.74
CA SER A 6 -32.94 -3.84 -47.12
C SER A 6 -31.61 -4.29 -46.51
N THR A 7 -30.50 -4.04 -47.21
CA THR A 7 -29.14 -4.40 -46.75
C THR A 7 -28.73 -3.54 -45.56
N ILE A 8 -29.10 -2.25 -45.57
CA ILE A 8 -28.82 -1.32 -44.47
C ILE A 8 -29.64 -1.69 -43.24
N GLN A 9 -30.95 -1.96 -43.39
CA GLN A 9 -31.81 -2.35 -42.27
C GLN A 9 -31.42 -3.69 -41.65
N SER A 10 -30.96 -4.66 -42.45
CA SER A 10 -30.50 -5.95 -41.94
C SER A 10 -29.16 -5.85 -41.20
N THR A 11 -28.20 -5.09 -41.73
CA THR A 11 -26.81 -5.10 -41.23
C THR A 11 -26.61 -4.20 -40.01
N THR A 12 -27.32 -3.07 -39.96
CA THR A 12 -27.22 -2.08 -38.88
C THR A 12 -27.42 -2.64 -37.46
N PRO A 13 -28.45 -3.48 -37.16
CA PRO A 13 -28.62 -4.02 -35.81
C PRO A 13 -27.48 -4.95 -35.38
N TRP A 14 -26.91 -5.73 -36.30
CA TRP A 14 -25.77 -6.60 -36.00
C TRP A 14 -24.50 -5.81 -35.66
N VAL A 15 -24.26 -4.71 -36.37
CA VAL A 15 -23.13 -3.81 -36.07
C VAL A 15 -23.30 -3.15 -34.71
N LEU A 16 -24.51 -2.68 -34.37
CA LEU A 16 -24.81 -2.10 -33.07
C LEU A 16 -24.63 -3.10 -31.93
N ILE A 17 -25.08 -4.34 -32.11
CA ILE A 17 -24.87 -5.43 -31.14
C ILE A 17 -23.36 -5.71 -30.99
N GLY A 18 -22.62 -5.77 -32.10
CA GLY A 18 -21.17 -5.96 -32.06
C GLY A 18 -20.44 -4.90 -31.24
N ILE A 19 -20.78 -3.62 -31.45
CA ILE A 19 -20.19 -2.50 -30.69
C ILE A 19 -20.59 -2.58 -29.21
N ALA A 20 -21.84 -2.91 -28.91
CA ALA A 20 -22.32 -3.06 -27.54
C ALA A 20 -21.55 -4.15 -26.78
N VAL A 21 -21.29 -5.29 -27.42
CA VAL A 21 -20.49 -6.38 -26.83
C VAL A 21 -19.06 -5.93 -26.54
N VAL A 22 -18.42 -5.24 -27.49
CA VAL A 22 -17.04 -4.73 -27.31
C VAL A 22 -16.97 -3.72 -26.16
N ALA A 23 -17.95 -2.81 -26.06
CA ALA A 23 -18.01 -1.82 -24.99
C ALA A 23 -18.15 -2.50 -23.61
N VAL A 24 -18.98 -3.53 -23.49
CA VAL A 24 -19.16 -4.30 -22.25
C VAL A 24 -17.87 -5.03 -21.86
N VAL A 25 -17.19 -5.66 -22.82
CA VAL A 25 -15.91 -6.35 -22.56
C VAL A 25 -14.86 -5.36 -22.06
N LEU A 26 -14.72 -4.20 -22.71
CA LEU A 26 -13.82 -3.14 -22.26
C LEU A 26 -14.14 -2.65 -20.85
N ALA A 27 -15.42 -2.45 -20.51
CA ALA A 27 -15.84 -2.04 -19.17
C ALA A 27 -15.45 -3.06 -18.09
N ILE A 28 -15.57 -4.36 -18.38
CA ILE A 28 -15.15 -5.44 -17.47
C ILE A 28 -13.64 -5.45 -17.29
N VAL A 29 -12.88 -5.25 -18.38
CA VAL A 29 -11.40 -5.18 -18.33
C VAL A 29 -10.94 -3.99 -17.48
N ILE A 30 -11.56 -2.82 -17.64
CA ILE A 30 -11.26 -1.63 -16.82
C ILE A 30 -11.49 -1.93 -15.33
N LYS A 31 -12.62 -2.55 -14.96
CA LYS A 31 -12.88 -2.96 -13.57
C LYS A 31 -11.80 -3.89 -13.01
N LYS A 32 -11.28 -4.83 -13.81
CA LYS A 32 -10.18 -5.72 -13.38
C LYS A 32 -8.85 -4.99 -13.19
N ILE A 33 -8.56 -3.97 -14.00
CA ILE A 33 -7.34 -3.16 -13.87
C ILE A 33 -7.40 -2.29 -12.61
N VAL A 34 -8.54 -1.65 -12.36
CA VAL A 34 -8.74 -0.81 -11.17
C VAL A 34 -8.52 -1.61 -9.88
N GLY A 35 -9.02 -2.83 -9.79
CA GLY A 35 -8.77 -3.71 -8.65
C GLY A 35 -7.28 -3.98 -8.41
N LYS A 36 -6.50 -4.23 -9.48
CA LYS A 36 -5.04 -4.43 -9.36
C LYS A 36 -4.32 -3.18 -8.87
N ILE A 37 -4.71 -2.00 -9.36
CA ILE A 37 -4.09 -0.74 -8.93
C ILE A 37 -4.38 -0.46 -7.45
N ILE A 38 -5.62 -0.67 -6.99
CA ILE A 38 -5.97 -0.48 -5.58
C ILE A 38 -5.11 -1.38 -4.68
N VAL A 39 -4.93 -2.66 -5.06
CA VAL A 39 -4.08 -3.59 -4.29
C VAL A 39 -2.63 -3.13 -4.25
N LEU A 40 -2.09 -2.62 -5.36
CA LEU A 40 -0.72 -2.10 -5.42
C LEU A 40 -0.55 -0.88 -4.50
N VAL A 41 -1.51 0.06 -4.54
CA VAL A 41 -1.51 1.24 -3.67
C VAL A 41 -1.62 0.84 -2.20
N LEU A 42 -2.51 -0.09 -1.85
CA LEU A 42 -2.64 -0.58 -0.47
C LEU A 42 -1.35 -1.23 0.03
N ALA A 43 -0.67 -2.04 -0.80
CA ALA A 43 0.61 -2.63 -0.44
C ALA A 43 1.68 -1.55 -0.16
N ALA A 44 1.75 -0.50 -0.99
CA ALA A 44 2.67 0.61 -0.78
C ALA A 44 2.36 1.36 0.54
N VAL A 45 1.08 1.60 0.83
CA VAL A 45 0.65 2.23 2.09
C VAL A 45 1.03 1.37 3.29
N LEU A 46 0.82 0.05 3.23
CA LEU A 46 1.19 -0.85 4.34
C LEU A 46 2.70 -0.84 4.60
N ILE A 47 3.53 -0.86 3.56
CA ILE A 47 4.99 -0.75 3.69
C ILE A 47 5.36 0.59 4.33
N PHE A 48 4.74 1.68 3.89
CA PHE A 48 4.99 3.01 4.43
C PHE A 48 4.61 3.12 5.92
N VAL A 49 3.43 2.61 6.29
CA VAL A 49 2.97 2.58 7.69
C VAL A 49 3.90 1.71 8.54
N GLY A 50 4.31 0.54 8.05
CA GLY A 50 5.29 -0.31 8.74
C GLY A 50 6.63 0.38 8.96
N TYR A 51 7.10 1.17 7.99
CA TYR A 51 8.31 1.97 8.13
C TYR A 51 8.14 3.08 9.18
N GLN A 52 6.99 3.74 9.24
CA GLN A 52 6.71 4.75 10.27
C GLN A 52 6.61 4.13 11.67
N GLN A 53 5.95 2.98 11.82
CA GLN A 53 5.91 2.26 13.10
C GLN A 53 7.32 1.86 13.56
N ARG A 54 8.17 1.39 12.64
CA ARG A 54 9.57 1.06 12.95
C ARG A 54 10.33 2.27 13.50
N GLN A 55 10.21 3.44 12.88
CA GLN A 55 10.88 4.65 13.37
C GLN A 55 10.39 5.05 14.76
N HIS A 56 9.07 5.00 15.00
CA HIS A 56 8.52 5.34 16.31
C HIS A 56 9.01 4.40 17.43
N VAL A 57 9.16 3.10 17.13
CA VAL A 57 9.71 2.12 18.07
C VAL A 57 11.20 2.38 18.33
N ILE A 58 11.98 2.74 17.30
CA ILE A 58 13.40 3.07 17.45
C ILE A 58 13.56 4.34 18.28
N ASP A 59 12.78 5.38 18.02
CA ASP A 59 12.81 6.63 18.77
C ASP A 59 12.44 6.42 20.24
N PHE A 60 11.41 5.60 20.51
CA PHE A 60 11.04 5.24 21.88
C PHE A 60 12.16 4.46 22.58
N ALA A 61 12.77 3.49 21.91
CA ALA A 61 13.88 2.72 22.46
C ALA A 61 15.10 3.59 22.75
N ASN A 62 15.42 4.56 21.88
CA ASN A 62 16.49 5.51 22.10
C ASN A 62 16.19 6.46 23.26
N GLY A 63 14.94 6.92 23.41
CA GLY A 63 14.53 7.73 24.56
C GLY A 63 14.66 6.98 25.89
N VAL A 64 14.21 5.72 25.95
CA VAL A 64 14.39 4.88 27.14
C VAL A 64 15.87 4.60 27.44
N LYS A 65 16.69 4.40 26.40
CA LYS A 65 18.14 4.24 26.55
C LYS A 65 18.78 5.51 27.13
N ASP A 66 18.39 6.69 26.65
CA ASP A 66 18.93 7.96 27.15
C ASP A 66 18.54 8.21 28.62
N ASP A 67 17.26 7.99 28.97
CA ASP A 67 16.78 8.09 30.36
C ASP A 67 17.49 7.11 31.29
N ALA A 68 17.73 5.87 30.83
CA ALA A 68 18.42 4.85 31.62
C ALA A 68 19.93 5.12 31.77
N CYS A 69 20.58 5.72 30.77
CA CYS A 69 21.99 6.10 30.83
C CYS A 69 22.23 7.37 31.67
N GLY A 70 21.20 8.20 31.85
CA GLY A 70 21.25 9.40 32.71
C GLY A 70 20.95 9.13 34.20
N GLN A 71 20.42 7.96 34.56
CA GLN A 71 20.02 7.64 35.93
C GLN A 71 20.83 6.47 36.51
N SER A 72 21.34 6.65 37.72
CA SER A 72 21.87 5.56 38.55
C SER A 72 20.70 4.72 39.08
N VAL A 73 20.50 3.52 38.53
CA VAL A 73 19.44 2.61 39.01
C VAL A 73 19.95 1.76 40.17
N THR A 74 19.28 1.87 41.31
CA THR A 74 19.60 1.11 42.52
C THR A 74 18.59 -0.04 42.69
N PHE A 75 19.07 -1.29 42.69
CA PHE A 75 18.22 -2.46 42.98
C PHE A 75 18.58 -3.01 44.35
N LEU A 76 17.63 -3.01 45.28
CA LEU A 76 17.84 -3.45 46.67
C LEU A 76 19.01 -2.75 47.39
N GLY A 77 19.27 -1.48 47.08
CA GLY A 77 20.35 -0.70 47.70
C GLY A 77 21.74 -0.96 47.13
N VAL A 78 21.85 -1.76 46.07
CA VAL A 78 23.08 -1.95 45.30
C VAL A 78 22.97 -1.15 44.00
N ASP A 79 23.95 -0.30 43.72
CA ASP A 79 24.05 0.41 42.44
C ASP A 79 24.37 -0.58 41.33
N VAL A 80 23.45 -0.68 40.37
CA VAL A 80 23.60 -1.57 39.22
C VAL A 80 24.05 -0.71 38.04
N ALA A 81 25.32 -0.84 37.67
CA ALA A 81 25.84 -0.14 36.49
C ALA A 81 25.40 -0.87 35.22
N LEU A 82 24.88 -0.11 34.26
CA LEU A 82 24.66 -0.62 32.91
C LEU A 82 26.02 -0.93 32.25
N PRO A 83 26.11 -1.95 31.37
CA PRO A 83 27.30 -2.20 30.57
C PRO A 83 27.74 -0.95 29.80
N ALA A 84 29.04 -0.64 29.79
CA ALA A 84 29.57 0.60 29.22
C ALA A 84 29.29 0.74 27.72
N ASP A 85 29.19 -0.37 27.00
CA ASP A 85 28.83 -0.47 25.59
C ASP A 85 27.37 -0.10 25.30
N TRP A 86 26.52 -0.10 26.32
CA TRP A 86 25.10 0.18 26.16
C TRP A 86 24.80 1.68 26.09
N CYS A 87 25.65 2.52 26.70
CA CYS A 87 25.53 3.99 26.69
C CYS A 87 26.49 4.67 25.70
N THR A 88 27.35 3.93 25.02
CA THR A 88 28.16 4.48 23.92
C THR A 88 27.34 4.53 22.63
N THR A 89 27.28 5.71 22.03
CA THR A 89 26.65 5.97 20.73
C THR A 89 27.60 5.50 19.62
N ASP A 90 27.33 4.36 19.00
CA ASP A 90 27.77 4.04 17.63
C ASP A 90 26.55 4.10 16.70
#